data_AF-A0A7S4IU84-F1
#
_entry.id   AF-A0A7S4IU84-F1
#
_cell.length_a   1.000
_cell.length_b   1.000
_cell.length_c   1.000
_cell.angle_alpha   90.00
_cell.angle_beta   90.00
_cell.angle_gamma   90.00
#
_symmetry.space_group_name_H-M   'P 1'
#
loop_
_entity.id
_entity.type
_entity.pdbx_description
1 polymer ?
#
loop_
_entity_poly.entity_id
_entity_poly.type
_entity_poly.pdbx_seq_one_letter_code
_entity_poly.pdbx_strand_id
1 'polypeptide(L)'
;AFMSHSSRLQEFQAERILFLIDIDAEANLRDFVRMSGNTEQPTRLDMVKQALCNFVCAKKLFSSQHEFALGTLSDRVEMRQGYSSDISTFLSALNEVKAIESFPSFDFSSVFKTRRAQGSYVYRTIFIYFRSTVDPTYSTPPAVQVRFEPFLFT
;
A
#
# COMPACT_ATOMS: atom_id res chain seq x y z
N ALA A 1 46.48 12.07 -14.46
CA ALA A 1 45.21 12.68 -14.03
C ALA A 1 44.20 11.56 -13.81
N PHE A 2 43.89 11.25 -12.54
CA PHE A 2 42.90 10.22 -12.19
C PHE A 2 41.49 10.80 -12.41
N MET A 3 40.79 10.33 -13.44
CA MET A 3 39.37 10.62 -13.63
C MET A 3 38.56 9.72 -12.70
N SER A 4 38.17 10.27 -11.56
CA SER A 4 37.13 9.73 -10.68
C SER A 4 35.82 9.62 -11.46
N HIS A 5 35.51 8.42 -11.97
CA HIS A 5 34.16 8.08 -12.38
C HIS A 5 33.35 7.79 -11.12
N SER A 6 32.87 8.86 -10.48
CA SER A 6 31.77 8.72 -9.54
C SER A 6 30.52 8.40 -10.36
N SER A 7 30.23 7.11 -10.48
CA SER A 7 28.89 6.64 -10.81
C SER A 7 27.96 7.11 -9.70
N ARG A 8 27.48 8.36 -9.79
CA ARG A 8 26.25 8.75 -9.10
C ARG A 8 25.22 7.74 -9.59
N LEU A 9 24.88 6.77 -8.74
CA LEU A 9 23.63 6.05 -8.85
C LEU A 9 22.59 7.13 -9.10
N GLN A 10 21.94 7.10 -10.26
CA GLN A 10 20.90 8.04 -10.59
C GLN A 10 19.92 8.00 -9.41
N GLU A 11 19.86 9.08 -8.62
CA GLU A 11 18.99 9.11 -7.46
C GLU A 11 17.59 8.78 -7.95
N PHE A 12 17.02 7.69 -7.44
CA PHE A 12 15.67 7.33 -7.78
C PHE A 12 14.79 8.49 -7.36
N GLN A 13 13.99 8.99 -8.31
CA GLN A 13 13.09 10.11 -8.06
C GLN A 13 12.24 9.81 -6.83
N ALA A 14 12.17 10.76 -5.90
CA ALA A 14 11.44 10.57 -4.67
C ALA A 14 9.95 10.31 -4.95
N GLU A 15 9.38 9.39 -4.17
CA GLU A 15 8.00 8.95 -4.34
C GLU A 15 7.19 9.14 -3.07
N ARG A 16 5.93 9.53 -3.26
CA ARG A 16 4.89 9.52 -2.24
C ARG A 16 3.97 8.35 -2.48
N ILE A 17 4.09 7.32 -1.65
CA ILE A 17 3.38 6.06 -1.82
C ILE A 17 2.31 5.94 -0.73
N LEU A 18 1.05 5.92 -1.15
CA LEU A 18 -0.09 5.66 -0.28
C LEU A 18 -0.49 4.18 -0.39
N PHE A 19 -0.50 3.47 0.74
CA PHE A 19 -1.06 2.14 0.84
C PHE A 19 -2.48 2.21 1.39
N LEU A 20 -3.41 1.57 0.69
CA LEU A 20 -4.80 1.44 1.12
C LEU A 20 -5.11 -0.04 1.30
N ILE A 21 -5.34 -0.45 2.55
CA ILE A 21 -5.54 -1.85 2.94
C ILE A 21 -7.01 -2.06 3.30
N ASP A 22 -7.66 -3.00 2.62
CA ASP A 22 -8.99 -3.46 2.98
C ASP A 22 -9.00 -4.13 4.36
N ILE A 23 -9.97 -3.77 5.19
CA ILE A 23 -10.10 -4.28 6.57
C ILE A 23 -11.34 -5.17 6.74
N ASP A 24 -11.89 -5.67 5.64
CA ASP A 24 -12.94 -6.68 5.65
C ASP A 24 -12.53 -7.95 6.42
N ALA A 25 -13.52 -8.66 6.96
CA ALA A 25 -13.35 -9.96 7.60
C ALA A 25 -12.61 -10.98 6.71
N GLU A 26 -12.71 -10.91 5.37
CA GLU A 26 -11.95 -11.75 4.45
C GLU A 26 -10.41 -11.62 4.62
N ALA A 27 -9.93 -10.51 5.18
CA ALA A 27 -8.51 -10.32 5.47
C ALA A 27 -7.98 -11.29 6.56
N ASN A 28 -8.88 -11.88 7.38
CA ASN A 28 -8.54 -12.90 8.38
C ASN A 28 -8.52 -14.33 7.81
N LEU A 29 -8.88 -14.53 6.54
CA LEU A 29 -8.81 -15.86 5.93
C LEU A 29 -7.36 -16.38 5.91
N ARG A 30 -7.23 -17.70 6.01
CA ARG A 30 -5.94 -18.44 6.09
C ARG A 30 -5.87 -19.44 4.94
N ASP A 31 -5.83 -18.92 3.73
CA ASP A 31 -5.88 -19.67 2.48
C ASP A 31 -4.53 -19.77 1.75
N PHE A 32 -3.48 -19.16 2.32
CA PHE A 32 -2.11 -19.32 1.84
C PHE A 32 -1.48 -20.65 2.30
N VAL A 33 -0.66 -21.24 1.43
CA VAL A 33 -0.01 -22.54 1.66
C VAL A 33 0.90 -22.48 2.90
N ARG A 34 0.86 -23.52 3.73
CA ARG A 34 1.77 -23.68 4.87
C ARG A 34 3.23 -23.57 4.41
N MET A 35 3.91 -22.50 4.78
CA MET A 35 5.37 -22.54 4.88
C MET A 35 5.71 -23.31 6.17
N SER A 36 6.35 -24.47 5.99
CA SER A 36 6.64 -25.48 7.00
C SER A 36 7.11 -24.91 8.37
N GLY A 37 6.52 -25.41 9.46
CA GLY A 37 7.09 -25.33 10.82
C GLY A 37 6.26 -24.59 11.88
N ASN A 38 5.35 -23.68 11.51
CA ASN A 38 4.49 -22.97 12.47
C ASN A 38 3.11 -23.65 12.62
N THR A 39 2.61 -23.71 13.86
CA THR A 39 1.31 -24.33 14.19
C THR A 39 0.11 -23.52 13.71
N GLU A 40 0.25 -22.21 13.52
CA GLU A 40 -0.79 -21.33 12.96
C GLU A 40 -0.40 -20.80 11.58
N GLN A 41 -1.28 -21.00 10.59
CA GLN A 41 -1.12 -20.44 9.23
C GLN A 41 -1.34 -18.93 9.29
N PRO A 42 -0.50 -18.07 8.71
CA PRO A 42 -0.73 -16.63 8.71
C PRO A 42 -2.06 -16.27 8.01
N THR A 43 -2.71 -15.20 8.47
CA THR A 43 -3.85 -14.61 7.76
C THR A 43 -3.40 -13.87 6.50
N ARG A 44 -4.33 -13.55 5.60
CA ARG A 44 -4.03 -12.68 4.45
C ARG A 44 -3.45 -11.33 4.89
N LEU A 45 -4.00 -10.75 5.96
CA LEU A 45 -3.50 -9.50 6.53
C LEU A 45 -2.07 -9.63 7.06
N ASP A 46 -1.74 -10.74 7.74
CA ASP A 46 -0.37 -10.96 8.24
C ASP A 46 0.65 -11.00 7.10
N MET A 47 0.30 -11.70 6.00
CA MET A 47 1.15 -11.76 4.80
C MET A 47 1.33 -10.39 4.15
N VAL A 48 0.25 -9.61 4.04
CA VAL A 48 0.31 -8.25 3.52
C VAL A 48 1.17 -7.35 4.41
N LYS A 49 1.01 -7.40 5.73
CA LYS A 49 1.86 -6.64 6.66
C LYS A 49 3.33 -6.96 6.47
N GLN A 50 3.68 -8.24 6.35
CA GLN A 50 5.06 -8.67 6.13
C GLN A 50 5.59 -8.19 4.77
N ALA A 51 4.81 -8.33 3.70
CA ALA A 51 5.18 -7.88 2.36
C ALA A 51 5.40 -6.36 2.31
N LEU A 52 4.50 -5.58 2.93
CA LEU A 52 4.61 -4.13 3.00
C LEU A 52 5.81 -3.68 3.84
N CYS A 53 6.09 -4.34 4.96
CA CYS A 53 7.29 -4.11 5.76
C CYS A 53 8.56 -4.27 4.91
N ASN A 54 8.67 -5.39 4.20
CA ASN A 54 9.79 -5.65 3.30
C ASN A 54 9.88 -4.61 2.19
N PHE A 55 8.74 -4.25 1.58
CA PHE A 55 8.66 -3.26 0.51
C PHE A 55 9.15 -1.88 0.95
N VAL A 56 8.67 -1.34 2.08
CA VAL A 56 9.05 0.01 2.52
C VAL A 56 10.53 0.08 2.94
N CYS A 57 11.02 -0.96 3.63
CA CYS A 57 12.43 -1.09 3.99
C CYS A 57 13.31 -1.12 2.73
N ALA A 58 12.95 -1.92 1.73
CA ALA A 58 13.67 -1.98 0.47
C ALA A 58 13.60 -0.66 -0.31
N LYS A 59 12.43 -0.04 -0.43
CA LYS A 59 12.27 1.23 -1.15
C LYS A 59 13.12 2.33 -0.54
N LYS A 60 13.24 2.40 0.79
CA LYS A 60 14.06 3.39 1.47
C LYS A 60 15.53 3.37 1.08
N LEU A 61 16.06 2.18 0.76
CA LEU A 61 17.44 2.03 0.31
C LEU A 61 17.69 2.74 -1.03
N PHE A 62 16.66 2.93 -1.86
CA PHE A 62 16.77 3.61 -3.15
C PHE A 62 16.67 5.13 -3.05
N SER A 63 15.90 5.65 -2.09
CA SER A 63 15.85 7.08 -1.77
C SER A 63 15.37 7.31 -0.35
N SER A 64 16.15 8.06 0.42
CA SER A 64 15.77 8.49 1.77
C SER A 64 14.63 9.51 1.75
N GLN A 65 14.30 10.10 0.60
CA GLN A 65 13.20 11.05 0.43
C GLN A 65 11.86 10.37 0.10
N HIS A 66 11.82 9.04 -0.07
CA HIS A 66 10.53 8.35 -0.17
C HIS A 66 9.70 8.59 1.08
N GLU A 67 8.43 8.95 0.86
CA GLU A 67 7.44 9.13 1.90
C GLU A 67 6.31 8.11 1.73
N PHE A 68 5.91 7.51 2.85
CA PHE A 68 4.88 6.48 2.91
C PHE A 68 3.70 6.98 3.73
N ALA A 69 2.49 6.66 3.27
CA ALA A 69 1.23 6.92 3.97
C ALA A 69 0.39 5.65 4.02
N LEU A 70 -0.47 5.55 5.03
CA LEU A 70 -1.32 4.39 5.25
C LEU A 70 -2.77 4.81 5.46
N GLY A 71 -3.68 4.15 4.75
CA GLY A 71 -5.12 4.21 5.01
C GLY A 71 -5.75 2.82 4.96
N THR A 72 -6.96 2.75 5.47
CA THR A 72 -7.79 1.53 5.50
C THR A 72 -9.03 1.70 4.64
N LEU A 73 -9.51 0.59 4.07
CA LEU A 73 -10.72 0.53 3.25
C LEU A 73 -11.80 -0.28 3.98
N SER A 74 -12.89 0.38 4.34
CA SER A 74 -14.13 -0.23 4.83
C SER A 74 -15.24 0.03 3.80
N ASP A 75 -16.36 0.63 4.22
CA ASP A 75 -17.29 1.37 3.37
C ASP A 75 -16.66 2.61 2.72
N ARG A 76 -15.65 3.20 3.37
CA ARG A 76 -14.93 4.41 2.93
C ARG A 76 -13.43 4.31 3.19
N VAL A 77 -12.68 5.28 2.67
CA VAL A 77 -11.25 5.44 2.94
C VAL A 77 -11.06 6.21 4.23
N GLU A 78 -10.28 5.64 5.15
CA GLU A 78 -9.85 6.33 6.37
C GLU A 78 -8.33 6.37 6.47
N MET A 79 -7.76 7.55 6.68
CA MET A 79 -6.32 7.72 6.83
C MET A 79 -5.89 7.28 8.23
N ARG A 80 -4.94 6.37 8.31
CA ARG A 80 -4.31 5.93 9.56
C ARG A 80 -3.04 6.73 9.84
N GLN A 81 -2.33 7.09 8.77
CA GLN A 81 -1.10 7.86 8.83
C GLN A 81 -0.90 8.68 7.55
N GLY A 82 -0.50 9.94 7.71
CA GLY A 82 -0.08 10.81 6.60
C GLY A 82 1.28 10.43 6.01
N TYR A 83 1.66 11.12 4.93
CA TYR A 83 2.97 10.91 4.32
C TYR A 83 4.10 11.27 5.29
N SER A 84 5.03 10.34 5.48
CA SER A 84 6.23 10.54 6.27
C SER A 84 7.39 9.75 5.67
N SER A 85 8.59 10.30 5.74
CA SER A 85 9.81 9.58 5.41
C SER A 85 10.27 8.67 6.56
N ASP A 86 9.66 8.76 7.74
CA ASP A 86 9.98 7.89 8.88
C ASP A 86 9.24 6.56 8.79
N ILE A 87 9.98 5.49 8.52
CA ILE A 87 9.44 4.13 8.39
C ILE A 87 8.89 3.62 9.71
N SER A 88 9.46 4.02 10.85
CA SER A 88 9.02 3.50 12.15
C SER A 88 7.56 3.86 12.43
N THR A 89 7.16 5.10 12.09
CA THR A 89 5.76 5.53 12.16
C THR A 89 4.86 4.66 11.28
N PHE A 90 5.28 4.44 10.02
CA PHE A 90 4.55 3.60 9.06
C PHE A 90 4.37 2.16 9.57
N LEU A 91 5.43 1.54 10.07
CA LEU A 91 5.37 0.18 10.59
C LEU A 91 4.51 0.07 11.85
N SER A 92 4.54 1.09 12.72
CA SER A 92 3.65 1.15 13.88
C SER A 92 2.19 1.19 13.45
N ALA A 93 1.83 2.11 12.55
CA ALA A 93 0.46 2.23 12.04
C ALA A 93 0.01 0.97 11.30
N LEU A 94 0.91 0.34 10.54
CA LEU A 94 0.65 -0.92 9.84
C LEU A 94 0.37 -2.06 10.81
N ASN A 95 1.13 -2.15 11.90
CA ASN A 95 0.93 -3.20 12.90
C ASN A 95 -0.45 -3.08 13.59
N GLU A 96 -0.95 -1.86 13.77
CA GLU A 96 -2.26 -1.58 14.36
C GLU A 96 -3.46 -1.92 13.46
N VAL A 97 -3.25 -2.10 12.15
CA VAL A 97 -4.32 -2.48 11.23
C VAL A 97 -4.88 -3.85 11.61
N LYS A 98 -6.21 -3.95 11.70
CA LYS A 98 -6.91 -5.21 11.99
C LYS A 98 -8.10 -5.32 11.05
N ALA A 99 -8.39 -6.55 10.64
CA ALA A 99 -9.66 -6.87 10.05
C ALA A 99 -10.76 -6.67 11.10
N ILE A 100 -11.91 -6.17 10.66
CA ILE A 100 -13.05 -5.88 11.53
C ILE A 100 -14.24 -6.73 11.12
N GLU A 101 -15.25 -6.14 10.51
CA GLU A 101 -16.46 -6.81 10.04
C GLU A 101 -16.46 -6.96 8.50
N SER A 102 -17.49 -7.61 7.98
CA SER A 102 -17.72 -7.71 6.54
C SER A 102 -18.45 -6.46 6.03
N PHE A 103 -17.97 -5.90 4.92
CA PHE A 103 -18.49 -4.71 4.29
C PHE A 103 -19.10 -5.05 2.92
N PRO A 104 -20.44 -4.96 2.75
CA PRO A 104 -21.12 -5.44 1.56
C PRO A 104 -20.91 -4.56 0.32
N SER A 105 -20.28 -3.39 0.48
CA SER A 105 -20.02 -2.46 -0.62
C SER A 105 -18.76 -1.65 -0.35
N PHE A 106 -18.21 -1.09 -1.43
CA PHE A 106 -17.08 -0.17 -1.35
C PHE A 106 -17.17 0.87 -2.47
N ASP A 107 -17.20 2.15 -2.10
CA ASP A 107 -17.11 3.27 -3.04
C ASP A 107 -15.67 3.82 -3.10
N PHE A 108 -15.01 3.51 -4.21
CA PHE A 108 -13.65 3.93 -4.50
C PHE A 108 -13.53 5.40 -4.90
N SER A 109 -14.64 6.09 -5.16
CA SER A 109 -14.65 7.47 -5.66
C SER A 109 -13.94 8.43 -4.71
N SER A 110 -13.96 8.13 -3.41
CA SER A 110 -13.25 8.90 -2.37
C SER A 110 -11.72 8.90 -2.56
N VAL A 111 -11.16 7.88 -3.18
CA VAL A 111 -9.71 7.78 -3.41
C VAL A 111 -9.23 8.69 -4.55
N PHE A 112 -10.08 8.94 -5.54
CA PHE A 112 -9.69 9.83 -6.65
C PHE A 112 -9.71 11.30 -6.26
N LYS A 113 -10.39 11.66 -5.17
CA LYS A 113 -10.45 13.03 -4.66
C LYS A 113 -9.15 13.45 -3.95
N THR A 114 -8.30 12.49 -3.58
CA THR A 114 -7.15 12.73 -2.68
C THR A 114 -5.86 13.19 -3.37
N ARG A 115 -5.86 13.60 -4.65
CA ARG A 115 -4.60 14.03 -5.30
C ARG A 115 -4.70 15.27 -6.19
N ARG A 116 -3.87 16.27 -5.83
CA ARG A 116 -3.26 17.22 -6.78
C ARG A 116 -1.76 16.97 -6.73
N ALA A 117 -1.17 16.48 -7.83
CA ALA A 117 0.28 16.42 -7.96
C ALA A 117 0.82 17.87 -7.95
N GLN A 118 1.62 18.19 -6.94
CA GLN A 118 2.43 19.41 -6.92
C GLN A 118 3.85 19.03 -6.50
N GLY A 119 4.85 19.55 -7.22
CA GLY A 119 6.27 19.36 -6.93
C GLY A 119 6.95 18.21 -7.71
N SER A 120 8.15 17.85 -7.26
CA SER A 120 9.07 16.88 -7.91
C SER A 120 8.81 15.41 -7.58
N TYR A 121 7.79 15.11 -6.76
CA TYR A 121 7.47 13.74 -6.34
C TYR A 121 6.64 12.98 -7.37
N VAL A 122 6.95 11.70 -7.57
CA VAL A 122 6.02 10.76 -8.20
C VAL A 122 5.04 10.25 -7.14
N TYR A 123 3.77 10.34 -7.44
CA TYR A 123 2.69 9.95 -6.55
C TYR A 123 2.17 8.57 -6.94
N ARG A 124 2.24 7.57 -6.05
CA ARG A 124 1.67 6.22 -6.26
C ARG A 124 0.66 5.84 -5.19
N THR A 125 -0.41 5.17 -5.58
CA THR A 125 -1.36 4.57 -4.64
C THR A 125 -1.40 3.08 -4.91
N ILE A 126 -1.20 2.28 -3.88
CA ILE A 126 -1.23 0.81 -3.93
C ILE A 126 -2.44 0.36 -3.13
N PHE A 127 -3.30 -0.42 -3.79
CA PHE A 127 -4.51 -0.96 -3.21
C PHE A 127 -4.32 -2.42 -2.89
N ILE A 128 -4.69 -2.80 -1.68
CA ILE A 128 -4.74 -4.18 -1.24
C ILE A 128 -6.20 -4.46 -0.89
N TYR A 129 -6.89 -5.18 -1.77
CA TYR A 129 -8.31 -5.48 -1.67
C TYR A 129 -8.51 -6.97 -1.35
N PHE A 130 -9.31 -7.30 -0.34
CA PHE A 130 -9.47 -8.68 0.13
C PHE A 130 -10.82 -9.30 -0.22
N ARG A 131 -11.86 -8.49 -0.42
CA ARG A 131 -13.20 -9.01 -0.69
C ARG A 131 -13.24 -9.70 -2.05
N SER A 132 -13.65 -10.97 -2.05
CA SER A 132 -13.74 -11.80 -3.25
C SER A 132 -15.13 -11.77 -3.89
N THR A 133 -16.14 -11.33 -3.14
CA THR A 133 -17.57 -11.34 -3.54
C THR A 133 -18.17 -9.95 -3.71
N VAL A 134 -17.39 -8.90 -3.48
CA VAL A 134 -17.84 -7.50 -3.59
C VAL A 134 -17.01 -6.83 -4.67
N ASP A 135 -17.67 -6.32 -5.70
CA ASP A 135 -17.01 -5.51 -6.71
C ASP A 135 -16.84 -4.07 -6.20
N PRO A 136 -15.64 -3.48 -6.27
CA PRO A 136 -15.45 -2.07 -5.94
C PRO A 136 -16.18 -1.19 -6.95
N THR A 137 -17.04 -0.30 -6.46
CA THR A 137 -17.76 0.68 -7.29
C THR A 137 -16.98 1.98 -7.38
N TYR A 138 -17.05 2.67 -8.52
CA TYR A 138 -16.35 3.95 -8.68
C TYR A 138 -17.00 4.88 -9.70
N SER A 139 -16.90 6.18 -9.43
CA SER A 139 -17.11 7.24 -10.39
C SER A 139 -15.81 8.02 -10.54
N THR A 140 -15.21 7.97 -11.73
CA THR A 140 -14.04 8.80 -12.02
C THR A 140 -14.48 10.23 -12.35
N PRO A 141 -13.74 11.25 -11.90
CA PRO A 141 -13.83 12.57 -12.50
C PRO A 141 -13.47 12.49 -13.99
N PRO A 142 -14.03 13.34 -14.88
CA PRO A 142 -13.78 13.28 -16.33
C PRO A 142 -12.29 13.33 -16.74
N ALA A 143 -11.44 13.88 -15.88
CA ALA A 143 -10.01 14.04 -16.10
C ALA A 143 -9.14 12.87 -15.58
N VAL A 144 -9.73 11.84 -14.98
CA VAL A 144 -9.00 10.71 -14.38
C VAL A 144 -9.20 9.45 -15.21
N GLN A 145 -8.17 9.06 -15.98
CA GLN A 145 -8.12 7.75 -16.61
C GLN A 145 -7.49 6.76 -15.64
N VAL A 146 -8.28 5.79 -15.18
CA VAL A 146 -7.82 4.77 -14.23
C VAL A 146 -7.38 3.54 -14.99
N ARG A 147 -6.16 3.09 -14.72
CA ARG A 147 -5.64 1.83 -15.24
C ARG A 147 -5.43 0.88 -14.07
N PHE A 148 -6.27 -0.15 -13.97
CA PHE A 148 -6.10 -1.22 -13.01
C PHE A 148 -5.19 -2.28 -13.61
N GLU A 149 -4.01 -2.45 -13.04
CA GLU A 149 -3.11 -3.55 -13.38
C GLU A 149 -3.14 -4.53 -12.19
N PRO A 150 -3.71 -5.74 -12.35
CA PRO A 150 -3.70 -6.73 -11.28
C PRO A 150 -2.27 -7.23 -11.07
N PHE A 151 -1.71 -6.99 -9.89
CA PHE A 151 -0.48 -7.65 -9.46
C PHE A 151 -0.85 -8.95 -8.74
N LEU A 152 -0.69 -10.07 -9.43
CA LEU A 152 -0.73 -11.40 -8.80
C LEU A 152 0.65 -11.66 -8.19
N PHE A 153 0.73 -11.73 -6.86
CA PHE A 153 1.88 -12.35 -6.20
C PHE A 153 1.73 -13.87 -6.37
N THR A 154 2.33 -14.43 -7.42
CA THR A 154 2.44 -15.88 -7.64
C THR A 154 3.66 -16.45 -6.96
#